data_AF-A0AAU6DNX4-F1
#
_entry.id   AF-A0AAU6DNX4-F1
#
_cell.length_a   1.000
_cell.length_b   1.000
_cell.length_c   1.000
_cell.angle_alpha   90.00
_cell.angle_beta   90.00
_cell.angle_gamma   90.00
#
_symmetry.space_group_name_H-M   'P 1'
#
loop_
_entity.id
_entity.type
_entity.pdbx_description
1 polymer ?
#
loop_
_entity_poly.entity_id
_entity_poly.type
_entity_poly.pdbx_seq_one_letter_code
_entity_poly.pdbx_strand_id
1 'polypeptide(L)'
;MRNVSLLHRPSGGPVCPGWWCEVRSPGTSFTCRADRPERVLVWMRIEVRLLLWEFGADERARAYRWLDHGQWEALYRLRAGEPYAFTAAGVVWAARPVLFLTCPAAARPASAGLSAVCGPGGYAHAEDK
;
A
#
# COMPACT_ATOMS: atom_id res chain seq x y z
N MET A 1 -38.60 -31.72 -4.39
CA MET A 1 -38.50 -30.49 -3.57
C MET A 1 -37.02 -30.20 -3.34
N ARG A 2 -36.46 -29.14 -3.95
CA ARG A 2 -35.05 -28.79 -3.77
C ARG A 2 -34.91 -27.83 -2.59
N ASN A 3 -34.13 -28.25 -1.61
CA ASN A 3 -33.80 -27.51 -0.41
C ASN A 3 -32.88 -26.34 -0.83
N VAL A 4 -33.41 -25.11 -0.82
CA VAL A 4 -32.60 -23.91 -1.04
C VAL A 4 -31.98 -23.56 0.31
N SER A 5 -30.75 -24.01 0.53
CA SER A 5 -29.93 -23.51 1.62
C SER A 5 -29.78 -22.00 1.45
N LEU A 6 -30.48 -21.26 2.30
CA LEU A 6 -30.29 -19.83 2.52
C LEU A 6 -28.89 -19.63 3.08
N LEU A 7 -27.90 -19.52 2.19
CA LEU A 7 -26.61 -18.95 2.52
C LEU A 7 -26.90 -17.53 3.02
N HIS A 8 -26.74 -17.36 4.33
CA HIS A 8 -26.74 -16.09 5.02
C HIS A 8 -25.72 -15.20 4.30
N ARG A 9 -26.19 -14.30 3.43
CA ARG A 9 -25.37 -13.23 2.86
C ARG A 9 -25.06 -12.31 4.04
N PRO A 10 -23.82 -12.22 4.53
CA PRO A 10 -23.52 -11.26 5.57
C PRO A 10 -23.86 -9.89 4.99
N SER A 11 -24.72 -9.17 5.70
CA SER A 11 -25.19 -7.83 5.40
C SER A 11 -23.99 -6.98 4.99
N GLY A 12 -23.95 -6.58 3.71
CA GLY A 12 -22.82 -5.88 3.13
C GLY A 12 -22.60 -4.55 3.85
N GLY A 13 -21.62 -4.54 4.75
CA GLY A 13 -21.12 -3.30 5.34
C GLY A 13 -20.64 -2.35 4.22
N PRO A 14 -20.62 -1.04 4.49
CA PRO A 14 -20.16 -0.06 3.50
C PRO A 14 -18.72 -0.36 3.09
N VAL A 15 -18.52 -0.74 1.82
CA VAL A 15 -17.19 -0.88 1.23
C VAL A 15 -16.66 0.50 0.86
N CYS A 16 -15.36 0.71 1.07
CA CYS A 16 -14.71 1.97 0.73
C CYS A 16 -13.52 1.72 -0.20
N PRO A 17 -13.49 2.35 -1.39
CA PRO A 17 -12.33 2.27 -2.26
C PRO A 17 -11.12 2.90 -1.58
N GLY A 18 -9.95 2.34 -1.87
CA GLY A 18 -8.69 2.88 -1.40
C GLY A 18 -7.52 2.09 -1.96
N TRP A 19 -6.38 2.25 -1.32
CA TRP A 19 -5.12 1.68 -1.74
C TRP A 19 -4.53 0.80 -0.64
N TRP A 20 -4.20 -0.42 -1.02
CA TRP A 20 -3.33 -1.30 -0.25
C TRP A 20 -1.90 -1.04 -0.66
N CYS A 21 -1.08 -0.63 0.29
CA CYS A 21 0.33 -0.33 0.10
C CYS A 21 1.15 -1.34 0.91
N GLU A 22 2.27 -1.79 0.35
CA GLU A 22 3.10 -2.82 0.95
C GLU A 22 4.56 -2.56 0.66
N VAL A 23 5.40 -2.59 1.70
CA VAL A 23 6.86 -2.73 1.57
C VAL A 23 7.21 -4.17 1.89
N ARG A 24 8.00 -4.79 1.02
CA ARG A 24 8.59 -6.10 1.26
C ARG A 24 10.11 -5.97 1.20
N SER A 25 10.78 -6.34 2.27
CA SER A 25 12.22 -6.51 2.36
C SER A 25 12.54 -7.94 2.83
N PRO A 26 13.78 -8.42 2.72
CA PRO A 26 14.15 -9.73 3.25
C PRO A 26 13.79 -9.85 4.73
N GLY A 27 12.89 -10.78 5.06
CA GLY A 27 12.49 -11.06 6.45
C GLY A 27 11.52 -10.04 7.08
N THR A 28 11.04 -9.03 6.35
CA THR A 28 10.06 -8.08 6.92
C THR A 28 9.09 -7.57 5.86
N SER A 29 7.84 -7.40 6.25
CA SER A 29 6.87 -6.66 5.44
C SER A 29 6.13 -5.64 6.29
N PHE A 30 5.81 -4.50 5.68
CA PHE A 30 5.00 -3.45 6.28
C PHE A 30 3.86 -3.12 5.34
N THR A 31 2.68 -2.92 5.90
CA THR A 31 1.48 -2.63 5.12
C THR A 31 0.89 -1.31 5.56
N CYS A 32 0.35 -0.58 4.60
CA CYS A 32 -0.29 0.69 4.83
C CYS A 32 -1.56 0.80 3.99
N ARG A 33 -2.58 1.45 4.56
CA ARG A 33 -3.77 1.88 3.83
C ARG A 33 -3.70 3.36 3.49
N ALA A 34 -4.05 3.70 2.26
CA ALA A 34 -4.31 5.08 1.84
C ALA A 34 -5.69 5.21 1.18
N ASP A 35 -6.31 6.39 1.32
CA ASP A 35 -7.59 6.74 0.71
C ASP A 35 -7.43 7.46 -0.65
N ARG A 36 -6.24 7.98 -0.93
CA ARG A 36 -5.93 8.75 -2.15
C ARG A 36 -4.57 8.37 -2.74
N PRO A 37 -4.42 8.41 -4.07
CA PRO A 37 -3.16 8.07 -4.73
C PRO A 37 -2.01 9.02 -4.32
N GLU A 38 -2.30 10.28 -4.00
CA GLU A 38 -1.28 11.21 -3.50
C GLU A 38 -0.69 10.75 -2.16
N ARG A 39 -1.52 10.19 -1.27
CA ARG A 39 -1.06 9.68 0.03
C ARG A 39 -0.21 8.42 -0.12
N VAL A 40 -0.55 7.55 -1.08
CA VAL A 40 0.28 6.41 -1.46
C VAL A 40 1.68 6.89 -1.86
N LEU A 41 1.76 7.87 -2.75
CA LEU A 41 3.04 8.37 -3.25
C LEU A 41 3.85 9.04 -2.14
N VAL A 42 3.21 9.83 -1.26
CA VAL A 42 3.89 10.41 -0.09
C VAL A 42 4.46 9.32 0.82
N TRP A 43 3.69 8.26 1.10
CA TRP A 43 4.16 7.13 1.87
C TRP A 43 5.37 6.45 1.21
N MET A 44 5.28 6.07 -0.08
CA MET A 44 6.40 5.44 -0.81
C MET A 44 7.67 6.30 -0.77
N ARG A 45 7.52 7.62 -0.95
CA ARG A 45 8.63 8.57 -0.88
C ARG A 45 9.30 8.65 0.47
N ILE A 46 8.54 8.53 1.56
CA ILE A 46 9.08 8.53 2.92
C ILE A 46 9.86 7.23 3.13
N GLU A 47 9.24 6.08 2.84
CA GLU A 47 9.86 4.76 2.99
C GLU A 47 11.16 4.62 2.18
N VAL A 48 11.16 5.04 0.91
CA VAL A 48 12.37 5.02 0.08
C VAL A 48 13.47 5.89 0.71
N ARG A 49 13.14 7.09 1.21
CA ARG A 49 14.13 7.97 1.86
C ARG A 49 14.68 7.41 3.16
N LEU A 50 13.85 6.74 3.95
CA LEU A 50 14.27 6.10 5.20
C LEU A 50 15.29 4.98 4.96
N LEU A 51 15.26 4.33 3.79
CA LEU A 51 16.13 3.21 3.45
C LEU A 51 17.33 3.59 2.55
N LEU A 52 17.41 4.84 2.06
CA LEU A 52 18.48 5.28 1.15
C LEU A 52 19.89 5.05 1.69
N TRP A 53 20.08 5.12 3.01
CA TRP A 53 21.39 4.98 3.64
C TRP A 53 21.90 3.53 3.61
N GLU A 54 21.00 2.55 3.55
CA GLU A 54 21.33 1.11 3.44
C GLU A 54 21.71 0.70 2.02
N PHE A 55 21.37 1.51 1.01
CA PHE A 55 21.58 1.16 -0.39
C PHE A 55 23.03 1.33 -0.82
N GLY A 56 23.49 0.38 -1.65
CA GLY A 56 24.70 0.52 -2.45
C GLY A 56 24.64 1.70 -3.41
N ALA A 57 25.78 2.10 -3.98
CA ALA A 57 25.88 3.31 -4.80
C ALA A 57 24.92 3.31 -6.00
N ASP A 58 24.82 2.18 -6.70
CA ASP A 58 23.99 2.05 -7.90
C ASP A 58 22.50 2.07 -7.57
N GLU A 59 22.09 1.36 -6.51
CA GLU A 59 20.72 1.35 -6.02
C GLU A 59 20.30 2.71 -5.50
N ARG A 60 21.20 3.41 -4.80
CA ARG A 60 20.98 4.77 -4.32
C ARG A 60 20.79 5.74 -5.48
N ALA A 61 21.60 5.65 -6.52
CA ALA A 61 21.44 6.45 -7.73
C ALA A 61 20.10 6.17 -8.43
N ARG A 62 19.67 4.90 -8.48
CA ARG A 62 18.35 4.51 -9.01
C ARG A 62 17.21 5.10 -8.17
N ALA A 63 17.32 5.02 -6.85
CA ALA A 63 16.33 5.58 -5.94
C ALA A 63 16.24 7.11 -6.05
N TYR A 64 17.36 7.82 -6.19
CA TYR A 64 17.34 9.26 -6.46
C TYR A 64 16.66 9.60 -7.79
N ARG A 65 16.98 8.91 -8.88
CA ARG A 65 16.30 9.12 -10.17
C ARG A 65 14.78 8.90 -10.06
N TRP A 66 14.36 7.89 -9.30
CA TRP A 66 12.94 7.68 -9.05
C TRP A 66 12.33 8.82 -8.23
N LEU A 67 13.01 9.27 -7.17
CA LEU A 67 12.59 10.41 -6.36
C LEU A 67 12.55 11.73 -7.15
N ASP A 68 13.36 11.91 -8.17
CA ASP A 68 13.38 13.17 -8.93
C ASP A 68 12.37 13.17 -10.08
N HIS A 69 12.27 12.06 -10.82
CA HIS A 69 11.52 11.99 -12.07
C HIS A 69 10.49 10.86 -12.14
N GLY A 70 10.76 9.72 -11.49
CA GLY A 70 9.90 8.53 -11.55
C GLY A 70 8.57 8.66 -10.80
N GLN A 71 8.43 9.63 -9.90
CA GLN A 71 7.21 9.86 -9.12
C GLN A 71 6.00 10.24 -9.97
N TRP A 72 6.21 10.94 -11.09
CA TRP A 72 5.11 11.41 -11.93
C TRP A 72 4.37 10.26 -12.61
N GLU A 73 5.13 9.31 -13.16
CA GLU A 73 4.59 8.07 -13.72
C GLU A 73 3.82 7.28 -12.66
N ALA A 74 4.40 7.14 -11.46
CA ALA A 74 3.75 6.48 -10.34
C ALA A 74 2.40 7.12 -10.01
N LEU A 75 2.36 8.45 -9.84
CA LEU A 75 1.11 9.16 -9.56
C LEU A 75 0.08 9.01 -10.67
N TYR A 76 0.51 9.08 -11.92
CA TYR A 76 -0.38 8.96 -13.07
C TYR A 76 -1.07 7.59 -13.10
N ARG A 77 -0.29 6.51 -12.95
CA ARG A 77 -0.83 5.14 -12.89
C ARG A 77 -1.75 4.94 -11.71
N LEU A 78 -1.35 5.42 -10.53
CA LEU A 78 -2.20 5.35 -9.33
C LEU A 78 -3.52 6.12 -9.55
N ARG A 79 -3.51 7.32 -10.16
CA ARG A 79 -4.75 8.06 -10.46
C ARG A 79 -5.63 7.35 -11.47
N ALA A 80 -5.06 6.60 -12.40
CA ALA A 80 -5.80 5.73 -13.33
C ALA A 80 -6.37 4.47 -12.67
N GLY A 81 -6.11 4.24 -11.37
CA GLY A 81 -6.51 3.02 -10.68
C GLY A 81 -5.65 1.82 -11.05
N GLU A 82 -4.43 2.04 -11.55
CA GLU A 82 -3.50 0.97 -11.86
C GLU A 82 -2.58 0.66 -10.67
N PRO A 83 -2.21 -0.62 -10.47
CA PRO A 83 -1.14 -0.97 -9.55
C PRO A 83 0.20 -0.35 -9.97
N TYR A 84 1.00 0.00 -8.98
CA TYR A 84 2.37 0.49 -9.18
C TYR A 84 3.34 -0.21 -8.24
N ALA A 85 4.56 -0.46 -8.70
CA ALA A 85 5.64 -0.97 -7.87
C ALA A 85 6.97 -0.30 -8.22
N PHE A 86 7.74 0.02 -7.18
CA PHE A 86 9.13 0.44 -7.27
C PHE A 86 10.01 -0.60 -6.56
N THR A 87 11.18 -0.89 -7.12
CA THR A 87 12.11 -1.91 -6.57
C THR A 87 13.54 -1.39 -6.57
N ALA A 88 14.20 -1.49 -5.43
CA ALA A 88 15.61 -1.14 -5.24
C ALA A 88 16.19 -1.91 -4.05
N ALA A 89 17.46 -2.34 -4.13
CA ALA A 89 18.17 -3.04 -3.05
C ALA A 89 17.43 -4.26 -2.47
N GLY A 90 16.71 -5.03 -3.31
CA GLY A 90 15.92 -6.18 -2.85
C GLY A 90 14.64 -5.81 -2.09
N VAL A 91 14.32 -4.52 -1.95
CA VAL A 91 13.10 -4.01 -1.35
C VAL A 91 12.09 -3.66 -2.45
N VAL A 92 10.83 -4.03 -2.24
CA VAL A 92 9.71 -3.74 -3.15
C VAL A 92 8.69 -2.88 -2.42
N TRP A 93 8.41 -1.69 -2.95
CA TRP A 93 7.29 -0.85 -2.54
C TRP A 93 6.20 -0.98 -3.58
N ALA A 94 5.06 -1.56 -3.21
CA ALA A 94 3.93 -1.78 -4.09
C ALA A 94 2.68 -1.09 -3.57
N ALA A 95 1.84 -0.65 -4.49
CA ALA A 95 0.52 -0.12 -4.19
C ALA A 95 -0.49 -0.60 -5.23
N ARG A 96 -1.68 -0.98 -4.77
CA ARG A 96 -2.77 -1.45 -5.62
C ARG A 96 -4.14 -0.97 -5.12
N PRO A 97 -5.09 -0.72 -6.03
CA PRO A 97 -6.45 -0.36 -5.64
C PRO A 97 -7.13 -1.56 -4.99
N VAL A 98 -7.89 -1.33 -3.93
CA VAL A 98 -8.70 -2.35 -3.25
C VAL A 98 -10.01 -1.76 -2.74
N LEU A 99 -10.98 -2.62 -2.46
CA LEU A 99 -12.19 -2.28 -1.71
C LEU A 99 -12.01 -2.76 -0.26
N PHE A 100 -11.99 -1.82 0.69
CA PHE A 100 -11.92 -2.16 2.11
C PHE A 100 -13.33 -2.43 2.66
N LEU A 101 -13.48 -3.53 3.40
CA LEU A 101 -14.76 -3.92 4.02
C LEU A 101 -15.18 -3.01 5.19
N THR A 102 -14.24 -2.27 5.77
CA THR A 102 -14.49 -1.29 6.83
C THR A 102 -14.08 0.10 6.37
N CYS A 103 -15.06 1.01 6.35
CA CYS A 103 -14.78 2.42 6.21
C CYS A 103 -14.53 3.00 7.60
N PRO A 104 -13.36 3.60 7.88
CA PRO A 104 -13.26 4.47 9.04
C PRO A 104 -14.30 5.57 8.84
N ALA A 105 -15.24 5.71 9.79
CA ALA A 105 -16.23 6.77 9.75
C ALA A 105 -15.50 8.09 9.52
N ALA A 106 -15.94 8.88 8.54
CA ALA A 106 -15.30 10.13 8.14
C ALA A 106 -15.07 11.01 9.38
N ALA A 107 -13.85 10.96 9.93
CA ALA A 107 -13.47 11.83 11.01
C ALA A 107 -13.59 13.25 10.45
N ARG A 108 -14.40 14.09 11.13
CA ARG A 108 -14.53 15.54 10.89
C ARG A 108 -13.15 16.11 10.52
N PRO A 109 -13.04 17.03 9.54
CA PRO A 109 -11.77 17.56 9.09
C PRO A 109 -11.14 18.44 10.18
N ALA A 110 -10.45 17.80 11.13
CA ALA A 110 -9.55 18.45 12.07
C ALA A 110 -8.14 18.15 11.57
N SER A 111 -7.59 19.11 10.80
CA SER A 111 -6.26 19.09 10.19
C SER A 111 -6.04 18.03 9.10
N ALA A 112 -5.37 18.42 8.02
CA ALA A 112 -4.93 17.55 6.93
C ALA A 112 -3.79 16.62 7.40
N GLY A 113 -4.07 15.78 8.40
CA GLY A 113 -3.18 14.74 8.87
C GLY A 113 -3.12 13.58 7.88
N LEU A 114 -1.92 13.01 7.73
CA LEU A 114 -1.66 11.74 7.05
C LEU A 114 -2.45 10.63 7.76
N SER A 115 -3.67 10.34 7.29
CA SER A 115 -4.41 9.16 7.76
C SER A 115 -3.95 7.93 6.99
N ALA A 116 -2.67 7.62 7.10
CA ALA A 116 -2.08 6.35 6.70
C ALA A 116 -2.11 5.44 7.95
N VAL A 117 -2.86 4.35 7.89
CA VAL A 117 -2.81 3.33 8.95
C VAL A 117 -1.75 2.33 8.54
N CYS A 118 -0.61 2.35 9.25
CA CYS A 118 0.51 1.44 9.01
C CYS A 118 0.55 0.36 10.10
N GLY A 119 0.90 -0.86 9.72
CA GLY A 119 1.14 -1.96 10.65
C GLY A 119 2.13 -2.97 10.09
N PRO A 120 2.72 -3.83 10.95
CA PRO A 120 3.54 -4.94 10.48
C PRO A 120 2.68 -5.83 9.57
N GLY A 121 3.21 -6.16 8.38
CA GLY A 121 2.56 -7.06 7.44
C GLY A 121 2.59 -8.47 8.00
N GLY A 122 1.43 -8.98 8.41
CA GLY A 122 1.29 -10.35 8.87
C GLY A 122 1.30 -11.32 7.69
N TYR A 123 2.42 -11.99 7.47
CA TYR A 123 2.44 -13.32 6.85
C TYR A 123 3.07 -14.29 7.85
N ALA A 124 2.23 -15.13 8.46
CA ALA A 124 2.69 -16.29 9.17
C ALA A 124 3.30 -17.26 8.15
N HIS A 125 4.60 -17.52 8.25
CA HIS A 125 5.20 -18.68 7.60
C HIS A 125 4.54 -19.93 8.19
N ALA A 126 3.76 -20.65 7.38
CA ALA A 126 3.51 -22.05 7.63
C ALA A 126 4.85 -22.77 7.39
N GLU A 127 5.53 -23.13 8.47
CA GLU A 127 6.60 -24.12 8.42
C GLU A 127 5.93 -25.47 8.12
N ASP A 128 6.14 -26.00 6.92
CA ASP A 128 5.89 -27.42 6.65
C ASP A 128 7.14 -28.20 7.09
N LYS A 129 6.91 -29.20 7.94
CA LYS A 129 7.89 -30.11 8.53
C LYS A 129 8.35 -31.19 7.57
#